data_AF-A0A177HGM0-F1
#
_entry.id   AF-A0A177HGM0-F1
#
_cell.length_a   1.000
_cell.length_b   1.000
_cell.length_c   1.000
_cell.angle_alpha   90.00
_cell.angle_beta   90.00
_cell.angle_gamma   90.00
#
_symmetry.space_group_name_H-M   'P 1'
#
loop_
_entity.id
_entity.type
_entity.pdbx_description
1 polymer ?
#
loop_
_entity_poly.entity_id
_entity_poly.type
_entity_poly.pdbx_seq_one_letter_code
_entity_poly.pdbx_strand_id
1 'polypeptide(L)'
;MAAMTHGQPADGAEAHPWEDDSAAVLRTVGKVIKMWREKSGRTQAELGSAIGYGEEQVSSVERGRRAPRAQFLEAADQVLGAGGMIAGSADAALG
;
A
#
# COMPACT_ATOMS: atom_id res chain seq x y z
N MET A 1 19.81 -14.84 -48.57
CA MET A 1 18.62 -15.13 -47.74
C MET A 1 19.10 -15.09 -46.29
N ALA A 2 19.20 -13.89 -45.71
CA ALA A 2 18.17 -13.19 -44.93
C ALA A 2 18.36 -13.46 -43.42
N ALA A 3 18.69 -12.39 -42.71
CA ALA A 3 18.90 -12.34 -41.28
C ALA A 3 17.63 -12.74 -40.52
N MET A 4 17.79 -13.57 -39.48
CA MET A 4 16.74 -13.78 -38.49
C MET A 4 17.02 -12.82 -37.34
N THR A 5 16.42 -11.65 -37.46
CA THR A 5 16.41 -10.58 -36.47
C THR A 5 15.90 -11.09 -35.12
N HIS A 6 16.61 -10.75 -34.04
CA HIS A 6 16.01 -10.75 -32.71
C HIS A 6 14.96 -9.65 -32.70
N GLY A 7 13.69 -10.04 -32.90
CA GLY A 7 12.56 -9.14 -32.68
C GLY A 7 12.48 -8.81 -31.20
N GLN A 8 12.97 -7.62 -30.82
CA GLN A 8 12.60 -6.99 -29.55
C GLN A 8 11.08 -6.85 -29.50
N PRO A 9 10.39 -7.27 -28.42
CA PRO A 9 9.08 -6.71 -28.15
C PRO A 9 9.29 -5.26 -27.71
N ALA A 10 8.87 -4.33 -28.57
CA ALA A 10 8.65 -2.94 -28.22
C ALA A 10 7.29 -2.81 -27.51
N ASP A 11 7.29 -2.06 -26.42
CA ASP A 11 6.13 -1.47 -25.73
C ASP A 11 4.82 -2.27 -25.74
N GLY A 12 4.64 -3.03 -24.68
CA GLY A 12 3.37 -3.65 -24.33
C GLY A 12 3.55 -4.36 -23.00
N ALA A 13 3.68 -3.58 -21.92
CA ALA A 13 3.62 -4.16 -20.57
C ALA A 13 2.22 -4.77 -20.41
N GLU A 14 2.11 -6.07 -20.69
CA GLU A 14 0.97 -6.87 -20.28
C GLU A 14 0.99 -6.86 -18.76
N ALA A 15 0.32 -5.86 -18.15
CA ALA A 15 0.04 -5.86 -16.74
C ALA A 15 -0.66 -7.19 -16.47
N HIS A 16 0.02 -8.09 -15.77
CA HIS A 16 -0.57 -9.38 -15.49
C HIS A 16 -1.81 -9.15 -14.62
N PRO A 17 -2.93 -9.86 -14.84
CA PRO A 17 -4.18 -9.62 -14.10
C PRO A 17 -3.99 -9.61 -12.57
N TRP A 18 -3.06 -10.42 -12.06
CA TRP A 18 -2.71 -10.50 -10.64
C TRP A 18 -1.98 -9.27 -10.08
N GLU A 19 -1.34 -8.45 -10.92
CA GLU A 19 -0.71 -7.18 -10.52
C GLU A 19 -1.74 -6.07 -10.29
N ASP A 20 -2.78 -6.00 -11.12
CA ASP A 20 -3.85 -5.02 -10.94
C ASP A 20 -4.72 -5.34 -9.71
N ASP A 21 -4.99 -6.64 -9.48
CA ASP A 21 -5.69 -7.10 -8.27
C ASP A 21 -4.88 -6.77 -7.01
N SER A 22 -3.58 -7.07 -7.00
CA SER A 22 -2.68 -6.71 -5.90
C SER A 22 -2.66 -5.20 -5.64
N ALA A 23 -2.60 -4.39 -6.71
CA ALA A 23 -2.64 -2.94 -6.61
C ALA A 23 -3.99 -2.42 -6.09
N ALA A 24 -5.11 -3.03 -6.49
CA ALA A 24 -6.45 -2.70 -6.02
C ALA A 24 -6.60 -2.97 -4.52
N VAL A 25 -6.06 -4.09 -4.05
CA VAL A 25 -6.02 -4.43 -2.62
C VAL A 25 -5.19 -3.42 -1.84
N LEU A 26 -3.97 -3.09 -2.31
CA LEU A 26 -3.12 -2.09 -1.65
C LEU A 26 -3.79 -0.71 -1.56
N ARG A 27 -4.50 -0.29 -2.62
CA ARG A 27 -5.30 0.96 -2.60
C ARG A 27 -6.43 0.89 -1.56
N THR A 28 -7.04 -0.28 -1.38
CA THR A 28 -8.11 -0.48 -0.39
C THR A 28 -7.57 -0.38 1.03
N VAL A 29 -6.46 -1.09 1.33
CA VAL A 29 -5.78 -0.99 2.62
C VAL A 29 -5.37 0.45 2.93
N GLY A 30 -4.76 1.14 1.95
CA GLY A 30 -4.36 2.55 2.08
C GLY A 30 -5.54 3.48 2.41
N LYS A 31 -6.71 3.27 1.78
CA LYS A 31 -7.94 4.02 2.09
C LYS A 31 -8.45 3.77 3.51
N VAL A 32 -8.39 2.54 4.00
CA VAL A 32 -8.80 2.21 5.38
C VAL A 32 -7.93 2.95 6.38
N ILE A 33 -6.61 2.91 6.21
CA ILE A 33 -5.64 3.61 7.08
C ILE A 33 -5.91 5.12 7.05
N LYS A 34 -6.05 5.70 5.85
CA LYS A 34 -6.32 7.13 5.68
C LYS A 34 -7.60 7.57 6.38
N MET A 35 -8.69 6.81 6.22
CA MET A 35 -9.98 7.09 6.86
C MET A 35 -9.84 7.14 8.39
N TRP A 36 -9.17 6.15 9.00
CA TRP A 36 -8.94 6.13 10.45
C TRP A 36 -8.03 7.27 10.92
N ARG A 37 -6.98 7.57 10.14
CA ARG A 37 -6.11 8.72 10.41
C ARG A 37 -6.90 10.03 10.45
N GLU A 38 -7.72 10.27 9.43
CA GLU A 38 -8.54 11.48 9.32
C GLU A 38 -9.60 11.54 10.44
N LYS A 39 -10.25 10.42 10.78
CA LYS A 39 -11.15 10.34 11.94
C LYS A 39 -10.47 10.67 13.27
N SER A 40 -9.19 10.33 13.40
CA SER A 40 -8.38 10.65 14.59
C SER A 40 -7.85 12.08 14.62
N GLY A 41 -8.11 12.89 13.58
CA GLY A 41 -7.63 14.27 13.46
C GLY A 41 -6.14 14.42 13.18
N ARG A 42 -5.44 13.34 12.81
CA ARG A 42 -3.99 13.35 12.58
C ARG A 42 -3.64 13.65 11.14
N THR A 43 -2.55 14.39 10.93
CA THR A 43 -1.85 14.52 9.65
C THR A 43 -1.01 13.27 9.36
N GLN A 44 -0.55 13.11 8.11
CA GLN A 44 0.34 12.00 7.73
C GLN A 44 1.68 12.07 8.48
N ALA A 45 2.22 13.28 8.69
CA ALA A 45 3.43 13.50 9.47
C ALA A 45 3.25 13.12 10.94
N GLU A 46 2.14 13.49 11.57
CA GLU A 46 1.86 13.14 12.97
C GLU A 46 1.67 11.62 13.15
N LEU A 47 0.96 10.97 12.22
CA LEU A 47 0.87 9.51 12.25
C LEU A 47 2.26 8.89 12.11
N GLY A 48 3.02 9.29 11.08
CA GLY A 48 4.37 8.78 10.84
C GLY A 48 5.26 8.90 12.08
N SER A 49 5.32 10.09 12.68
CA SER A 49 6.08 10.33 13.91
C SER A 49 5.62 9.42 15.05
N ALA A 50 4.31 9.20 15.22
CA ALA A 50 3.76 8.37 16.28
C ALA A 50 4.07 6.86 16.10
N ILE A 51 4.25 6.39 14.87
CA ILE A 51 4.52 4.97 14.57
C ILE A 51 5.97 4.67 14.15
N GLY A 52 6.86 5.67 14.14
CA GLY A 52 8.27 5.52 13.78
C GLY A 52 8.56 5.48 12.27
N TYR A 53 7.70 6.08 11.46
CA TYR A 53 7.80 6.15 10.00
C TYR A 53 7.84 7.60 9.48
N GLY A 54 8.39 7.82 8.29
CA GLY A 54 8.34 9.13 7.65
C GLY A 54 6.96 9.47 7.07
N GLU A 55 6.63 10.76 6.96
CA GLU A 55 5.40 11.24 6.29
C GLU A 55 5.25 10.64 4.89
N GLU A 56 6.32 10.62 4.10
CA GLU A 56 6.34 10.07 2.75
C GLU A 56 5.99 8.57 2.74
N GLN A 57 6.42 7.82 3.75
CA GLN A 57 6.11 6.40 3.87
C GLN A 57 4.63 6.19 4.14
N VAL A 58 4.04 6.97 5.05
CA VAL A 58 2.59 6.98 5.32
C VAL A 58 1.83 7.35 4.04
N SER A 59 2.25 8.43 3.38
CA SER A 59 1.71 8.95 2.12
C SER A 59 1.73 7.92 0.99
N SER A 60 2.79 7.12 0.89
CA SER A 60 2.95 6.04 -0.09
C SER A 60 2.02 4.86 0.20
N VAL A 61 1.90 4.45 1.47
CA VAL A 61 0.98 3.41 1.92
C VAL A 61 -0.48 3.83 1.70
N GLU A 62 -0.87 5.04 2.09
CA GLU A 62 -2.25 5.53 1.92
C GLU A 62 -2.69 5.61 0.45
N ARG A 63 -1.74 5.81 -0.47
CA ARG A 63 -1.99 5.80 -1.92
C ARG A 63 -1.93 4.40 -2.53
N GLY A 64 -1.59 3.37 -1.76
CA GLY A 64 -1.39 2.01 -2.26
C GLY A 64 -0.16 1.86 -3.17
N ARG A 65 0.81 2.79 -3.11
CA ARG A 65 2.05 2.74 -3.90
C ARG A 65 3.09 1.79 -3.30
N ARG A 66 2.93 1.44 -2.03
CA ARG A 66 3.79 0.53 -1.28
C ARG A 66 2.95 -0.33 -0.36
N ALA A 67 3.25 -1.63 -0.31
CA ALA A 67 2.68 -2.52 0.68
C ALA A 67 3.14 -2.13 2.09
N PRO A 68 2.22 -1.92 3.05
CA PRO A 68 2.60 -1.70 4.45
C PRO A 68 3.18 -2.97 5.07
N ARG A 69 4.17 -2.81 5.95
CA ARG A 69 4.70 -3.93 6.75
C ARG A 69 3.75 -4.22 7.91
N ALA A 70 3.78 -5.45 8.45
CA ALA A 70 2.98 -5.84 9.61
C ALA A 70 3.13 -4.86 10.79
N GLN A 71 4.38 -4.51 11.14
CA GLN A 71 4.67 -3.55 12.22
C GLN A 71 4.06 -2.14 11.97
N PHE A 72 3.90 -1.72 10.71
CA PHE A 72 3.24 -0.45 10.37
C PHE A 72 1.74 -0.57 10.66
N LEU A 73 1.12 -1.67 10.24
CA LEU A 73 -0.31 -1.91 10.41
C LEU A 73 -0.67 -2.04 11.89
N GLU A 74 0.10 -2.79 12.67
CA GLU A 74 -0.10 -2.95 14.11
C GLU A 74 0.03 -1.61 14.86
N ALA A 75 1.11 -0.85 14.60
CA ALA A 75 1.32 0.43 15.25
C ALA A 75 0.25 1.46 14.85
N ALA A 76 -0.14 1.49 13.58
CA ALA A 76 -1.21 2.37 13.11
C ALA A 76 -2.57 1.99 13.73
N ASP A 77 -2.87 0.70 13.87
CA ASP A 77 -4.11 0.24 14.52
C ASP A 77 -4.21 0.74 15.96
N GLN A 78 -3.12 0.60 16.72
CA GLN A 78 -3.03 1.06 18.11
C GLN A 78 -3.15 2.57 18.24
N VAL A 79 -2.37 3.34 17.46
CA VAL A 79 -2.35 4.81 17.52
C VAL A 79 -3.66 5.43 17.06
N LEU A 80 -4.32 4.82 16.08
CA LEU A 80 -5.57 5.32 15.51
C LEU A 80 -6.81 4.76 16.22
N GLY A 81 -6.64 3.79 17.13
CA GLY A 81 -7.74 3.17 17.87
C GLY A 81 -8.69 2.38 16.97
N ALA A 82 -8.15 1.66 15.97
CA ALA A 82 -8.95 0.99 14.94
C ALA A 82 -9.47 -0.40 15.37
N GLY A 83 -9.07 -0.90 16.55
CA GLY A 83 -9.65 -2.11 17.15
C GLY A 83 -9.39 -3.39 16.35
N GLY A 84 -8.23 -3.49 15.70
CA GLY A 84 -7.81 -4.62 14.87
C GLY A 84 -8.18 -4.50 13.39
N MET A 85 -8.95 -3.49 12.98
CA MET A 85 -9.37 -3.32 11.59
C MET A 85 -8.20 -3.04 10.64
N ILE A 86 -7.21 -2.26 11.08
CA ILE A 86 -6.01 -1.98 10.27
C ILE A 86 -5.05 -3.16 10.33
N ALA A 87 -4.82 -3.72 11.52
CA ALA A 87 -3.93 -4.88 11.67
C ALA A 87 -4.42 -6.11 10.86
N GLY A 88 -5.72 -6.38 10.89
CA GLY A 88 -6.34 -7.48 10.14
C GLY A 88 -6.37 -7.29 8.62
N SER A 89 -6.07 -6.08 8.13
CA SER A 89 -5.97 -5.80 6.68
C SER A 89 -4.76 -6.48 6.03
N ALA A 90 -3.78 -6.95 6.83
CA ALA A 90 -2.60 -7.65 6.35
C ALA A 90 -2.94 -8.97 5.63
N ASP A 91 -3.94 -9.68 6.12
CA ASP A 91 -4.37 -10.99 5.60
C ASP A 91 -4.95 -10.85 4.19
N ALA A 92 -5.68 -9.76 3.94
CA ALA A 92 -6.25 -9.45 2.64
C ALA A 92 -5.21 -8.99 1.60
N ALA A 93 -4.06 -8.47 2.04
CA ALA A 93 -3.03 -7.89 1.15
C ALA A 93 -1.87 -8.82 0.81
N LEU A 94 -1.79 -9.98 1.47
CA LEU A 94 -0.70 -10.96 1.33
C LEU A 94 -1.19 -12.38 1.02
N GLY A 95 -2.50 -12.60 0.92
CA GLY A 95 -3.12 -13.81 0.37
C GLY A 95 -3.35 -13.67 -1.12
#